data_AF-A0A1V4FNX6-F1
#
_entry.id   AF-A0A1V4FNX6-F1
#
_cell.length_a   1.000
_cell.length_b   1.000
_cell.length_c   1.000
_cell.angle_alpha   90.00
_cell.angle_beta   90.00
_cell.angle_gamma   90.00
#
_symmetry.space_group_name_H-M   'P 1'
#
loop_
_entity.id
_entity.type
_entity.pdbx_description
1 polymer ?
#
loop_
_entity_poly.entity_id
_entity_poly.type
_entity_poly.pdbx_seq_one_letter_code
_entity_poly.pdbx_strand_id
1 'polypeptide(L)'
;QKIEHTLGRHNELAMRAIKAVRHHDQAELTIILDTYESQNLTEKQADDLMRLRKYLQRNWRYILSPQMRGFKDIHLIGSVESSHRAFTYRMKKQGKSWTKQGAKAMIGLIEARMNGELQASLNTILEQLTVLPRVAQTSLLQEMHIRTGEFLRKAPTKPSIGAVQGIIPINTATSRPMGQLFKALTH
;
A
#
# COMPACT_ATOMS: atom_id res chain seq x y z
N GLN A 1 -19.76 -12.66 3.45
CA GLN A 1 -18.93 -13.28 2.40
C GLN A 1 -18.24 -14.56 2.84
N LYS A 2 -17.21 -14.58 3.70
CA LYS A 2 -16.51 -15.85 4.03
C LYS A 2 -17.35 -16.82 4.87
N ILE A 3 -18.08 -16.33 5.87
CA ILE A 3 -19.02 -17.14 6.68
C ILE A 3 -20.12 -17.75 5.79
N GLU A 4 -20.72 -16.95 4.91
CA GLU A 4 -21.74 -17.41 3.96
C GLU A 4 -21.21 -18.42 2.94
N HIS A 5 -19.95 -18.29 2.52
CA HIS A 5 -19.32 -19.27 1.63
C HIS A 5 -19.13 -20.61 2.34
N THR A 6 -18.76 -20.61 3.62
CA THR A 6 -18.50 -21.84 4.39
C THR A 6 -19.78 -22.51 4.87
N LEU A 7 -20.73 -21.74 5.41
CA LEU A 7 -21.97 -22.27 5.99
C LEU A 7 -23.13 -22.35 4.99
N GLY A 8 -23.00 -21.68 3.84
CA GLY A 8 -24.05 -21.56 2.82
C GLY A 8 -24.85 -20.25 2.96
N ARG A 9 -25.13 -19.61 1.82
CA ARG A 9 -25.77 -18.29 1.76
C ARG A 9 -27.20 -18.26 2.28
N HIS A 10 -27.91 -19.38 2.17
CA HIS A 10 -29.30 -19.54 2.60
C HIS A 10 -29.42 -20.33 3.92
N ASN A 11 -28.32 -20.56 4.62
CA ASN A 11 -28.32 -21.28 5.89
C ASN A 11 -28.62 -20.32 7.05
N GLU A 12 -29.57 -20.68 7.92
CA GLU A 12 -29.89 -19.92 9.13
C GLU A 12 -28.69 -19.76 10.06
N LEU A 13 -27.83 -20.78 10.14
CA LEU A 13 -26.60 -20.74 10.92
C LEU A 13 -25.63 -19.67 10.40
N ALA A 14 -25.59 -19.43 9.09
CA ALA A 14 -24.77 -18.38 8.51
C ALA A 14 -25.24 -16.98 8.94
N MET A 15 -26.56 -16.75 8.93
CA MET A 15 -27.14 -15.48 9.38
C MET A 15 -26.90 -15.24 10.87
N ARG A 16 -27.10 -16.27 11.72
CA ARG A 16 -26.78 -16.21 13.15
C ARG A 16 -25.29 -15.95 13.39
N ALA A 17 -24.40 -16.62 12.66
CA ALA A 17 -22.96 -16.41 12.79
C ALA A 17 -22.54 -14.98 12.42
N ILE A 18 -23.10 -14.40 11.35
CA ILE A 18 -22.85 -13.00 10.99
C ILE A 18 -23.31 -12.06 12.11
N LYS A 19 -24.47 -12.33 12.72
CA LYS A 19 -24.98 -11.54 13.83
C LYS A 19 -24.09 -11.65 15.07
N ALA A 20 -23.67 -12.86 15.46
CA ALA A 20 -22.75 -13.10 16.56
C ALA A 20 -21.42 -12.36 16.35
N VAL A 21 -20.86 -12.41 15.14
CA VAL A 21 -19.65 -11.66 14.77
C VAL A 21 -19.84 -10.14 14.89
N ARG A 22 -20.98 -9.61 14.44
CA ARG A 22 -21.29 -8.16 14.56
C ARG A 22 -21.38 -7.70 16.02
N HIS A 23 -21.93 -8.53 16.89
CA HIS A 23 -22.04 -8.25 18.33
C HIS A 23 -20.79 -8.66 19.12
N HIS A 24 -19.76 -9.19 18.45
CA HIS A 24 -18.53 -9.69 19.07
C HIS A 24 -18.80 -10.74 20.17
N ASP A 25 -19.78 -11.60 19.93
CA ASP A 25 -20.12 -12.73 20.81
C ASP A 25 -19.37 -13.99 20.37
N GLN A 26 -18.31 -14.32 21.08
CA GLN A 26 -17.46 -15.47 20.77
C GLN A 26 -18.09 -16.79 21.20
N ALA A 27 -18.87 -16.78 22.30
CA ALA A 27 -19.48 -17.97 22.85
C ALA A 27 -20.57 -18.47 21.89
N GLU A 28 -21.47 -17.57 21.49
CA GLU A 28 -22.52 -17.89 20.53
C GLU A 28 -21.95 -18.34 19.17
N LEU A 29 -20.90 -17.68 18.70
CA LEU A 29 -20.23 -18.08 17.45
C LEU A 29 -19.63 -19.49 17.53
N THR A 30 -19.07 -19.86 18.69
CA THR A 30 -18.51 -21.21 18.90
C THR A 30 -19.61 -22.26 18.84
N ILE A 31 -20.73 -22.04 19.54
CA ILE A 31 -21.91 -22.92 19.52
C ILE A 31 -22.41 -23.13 18.09
N ILE A 32 -22.50 -22.05 17.29
CA ILE A 32 -22.97 -22.12 15.90
C ILE A 32 -22.01 -22.94 15.03
N LEU A 33 -20.69 -22.76 15.18
CA LEU A 33 -19.71 -23.52 14.41
C LEU A 33 -19.72 -25.00 14.79
N ASP A 34 -19.85 -25.32 16.07
CA ASP A 34 -19.93 -26.70 16.57
C ASP A 34 -21.24 -27.38 16.10
N THR A 35 -22.34 -26.63 16.09
CA THR A 35 -23.62 -27.09 15.54
C THR A 35 -23.49 -27.38 14.05
N TYR A 36 -22.80 -26.53 13.29
CA TYR A 36 -22.56 -26.75 11.87
C TYR A 36 -21.63 -27.94 11.62
N GLU A 37 -20.61 -28.13 12.47
CA GLU A 37 -19.69 -29.28 12.43
C GLU A 37 -20.43 -30.61 12.68
N SER A 38 -21.48 -30.61 13.50
CA SER A 38 -22.31 -31.80 13.76
C SER A 38 -23.18 -32.25 12.59
N GLN A 39 -23.27 -31.44 11.52
CA GLN A 39 -24.01 -31.81 10.30
C GLN A 39 -23.19 -32.81 9.46
N ASN A 40 -23.84 -33.55 8.55
CA ASN A 40 -23.16 -34.44 7.61
C ASN A 40 -22.41 -33.64 6.53
N LEU A 41 -21.26 -33.07 6.90
CA LEU A 41 -20.41 -32.27 6.04
C LEU A 41 -19.59 -33.16 5.09
N THR A 42 -19.42 -32.72 3.85
CA THR A 42 -18.37 -33.28 2.97
C THR A 42 -16.99 -32.91 3.53
N GLU A 43 -15.96 -33.72 3.24
CA GLU A 43 -14.56 -33.43 3.61
C GLU A 43 -14.13 -31.99 3.27
N LYS A 44 -14.47 -31.51 2.06
CA LYS A 44 -14.20 -30.13 1.64
C LYS A 44 -14.87 -29.07 2.53
N GLN A 45 -16.11 -29.32 2.97
CA GLN A 45 -16.85 -28.39 3.82
C GLN A 45 -16.27 -28.36 5.24
N ALA A 46 -15.85 -29.52 5.77
CA ALA A 46 -15.14 -29.61 7.04
C ALA A 46 -13.80 -28.84 6.98
N ASP A 47 -13.07 -28.95 5.87
CA ASP A 47 -11.81 -28.23 5.64
C ASP A 47 -12.02 -26.71 5.60
N ASP A 48 -13.05 -26.25 4.87
CA ASP A 48 -13.41 -24.83 4.81
C ASP A 48 -13.89 -24.31 6.17
N LEU A 49 -14.59 -25.12 6.96
CA LEU A 49 -15.00 -24.82 8.33
C LEU A 49 -13.79 -24.66 9.25
N MET A 50 -12.85 -25.60 9.21
CA MET A 50 -11.61 -25.53 9.98
C MET A 50 -10.81 -24.26 9.65
N ARG A 51 -10.68 -23.91 8.36
CA ARG A 51 -10.00 -22.68 7.92
C ARG A 51 -10.71 -21.43 8.44
N LEU A 52 -12.04 -21.40 8.37
CA LEU A 52 -12.84 -20.29 8.92
C LEU A 52 -12.62 -20.17 10.44
N ARG A 53 -12.71 -21.27 11.18
CA ARG A 53 -12.52 -21.30 12.65
C ARG A 53 -11.14 -20.78 13.04
N LYS A 54 -10.07 -21.29 12.42
CA LYS A 54 -8.70 -20.80 12.64
C LYS A 54 -8.54 -19.31 12.33
N TYR A 55 -9.14 -18.84 11.23
CA TYR A 55 -9.09 -17.44 10.87
C TYR A 55 -9.80 -16.55 11.90
N LEU A 56 -11.01 -16.93 12.32
CA LEU A 56 -11.80 -16.17 13.29
C LEU A 56 -11.10 -16.10 14.64
N GLN A 57 -10.61 -17.23 15.16
CA GLN A 57 -9.87 -17.29 16.42
C GLN A 57 -8.61 -16.41 16.40
N ARG A 58 -7.78 -16.52 15.34
CA ARG A 58 -6.55 -15.73 15.22
C ARG A 58 -6.81 -14.23 15.16
N ASN A 59 -7.89 -13.83 14.49
CA ASN A 59 -8.16 -12.42 14.19
C ASN A 59 -9.26 -11.81 15.06
N TRP A 60 -9.78 -12.52 16.06
CA TRP A 60 -10.98 -12.12 16.82
C TRP A 60 -10.91 -10.68 17.34
N ARG A 61 -9.77 -10.32 17.94
CA ARG A 61 -9.47 -8.96 18.45
C ARG A 61 -9.60 -7.85 17.40
N TYR A 62 -9.51 -8.15 16.11
CA TYR A 62 -9.56 -7.18 15.02
C TYR A 62 -10.89 -7.15 14.26
N ILE A 63 -11.80 -8.08 14.57
CA ILE A 63 -13.10 -8.24 13.92
C ILE A 63 -14.16 -7.29 14.51
N LEU A 64 -13.84 -6.55 15.58
CA LEU A 64 -14.73 -5.53 16.14
C LEU A 64 -15.26 -4.57 15.07
N SER A 65 -16.53 -4.18 15.19
CA SER A 65 -17.08 -3.14 14.32
C SER A 65 -16.30 -1.82 14.51
N PRO A 66 -16.22 -0.95 13.49
CA PRO A 66 -15.57 0.35 13.63
C PRO A 66 -16.13 1.17 14.80
N GLN A 67 -17.44 1.11 15.04
CA GLN A 67 -18.10 1.76 16.16
C GLN A 67 -17.57 1.27 17.51
N MET A 68 -17.42 -0.05 17.69
CA MET A 68 -16.86 -0.63 18.92
C MET A 68 -15.36 -0.33 19.09
N ARG A 69 -14.68 0.16 18.03
CA ARG A 69 -13.31 0.66 18.07
C ARG A 69 -13.21 2.18 18.30
N GLY A 70 -14.35 2.87 18.45
CA GLY A 70 -14.41 4.32 18.68
C GLY A 70 -14.59 5.18 17.42
N PHE A 71 -14.81 4.58 16.24
CA PHE A 71 -15.09 5.33 15.01
C PHE A 71 -16.59 5.60 14.88
N LYS A 72 -17.00 6.86 15.08
CA LYS A 72 -18.42 7.27 15.12
C LYS A 72 -19.09 7.29 13.74
N ASP A 73 -18.36 7.73 12.72
CA ASP A 73 -18.94 8.03 11.39
C ASP A 73 -18.67 6.94 10.34
N ILE A 74 -18.04 5.83 10.75
CA ILE A 74 -17.70 4.71 9.85
C ILE A 74 -18.72 3.59 10.04
N HIS A 75 -19.77 3.59 9.22
CA HIS A 75 -20.83 2.58 9.29
C HIS A 75 -20.53 1.33 8.45
N LEU A 76 -19.85 1.49 7.30
CA LEU A 76 -19.60 0.41 6.36
C LEU A 76 -18.15 0.45 5.86
N ILE A 77 -17.55 -0.72 5.68
CA ILE A 77 -16.22 -0.88 5.06
C ILE A 77 -16.21 -0.35 3.62
N GLY A 78 -17.37 -0.32 2.94
CA GLY A 78 -17.52 0.21 1.59
C GLY A 78 -17.06 1.66 1.43
N SER A 79 -17.15 2.49 2.48
CA SER A 79 -16.61 3.87 2.47
C SER A 79 -15.07 3.89 2.42
N VAL A 80 -14.43 2.88 3.00
CA VAL A 80 -12.97 2.70 2.95
C VAL A 80 -12.55 2.14 1.60
N GLU A 81 -13.33 1.21 1.04
CA GLU A 81 -13.05 0.61 -0.27
C GLU A 81 -13.20 1.62 -1.41
N SER A 82 -14.22 2.48 -1.37
CA SER A 82 -14.45 3.52 -2.37
C SER A 82 -13.35 4.60 -2.36
N SER A 83 -12.84 4.94 -1.17
CA SER A 83 -11.80 5.97 -1.01
C SER A 83 -10.38 5.49 -1.36
N HIS A 84 -10.10 4.19 -1.22
CA HIS A 84 -8.77 3.63 -1.45
C HIS A 84 -8.20 3.89 -2.87
N ARG A 85 -9.05 4.00 -3.90
CA ARG A 85 -8.59 4.29 -5.28
C ARG A 85 -7.91 5.64 -5.40
N ALA A 86 -8.41 6.67 -4.72
CA ALA A 86 -7.84 8.02 -4.76
C ALA A 86 -6.39 8.02 -4.25
N PHE A 87 -6.13 7.26 -3.18
CA PHE A 87 -4.79 7.05 -2.64
C PHE A 87 -3.93 6.22 -3.59
N THR A 88 -4.41 5.05 -4.03
CA THR A 88 -3.62 4.13 -4.86
C THR A 88 -3.19 4.76 -6.17
N TYR A 89 -4.10 5.44 -6.88
CA TYR A 89 -3.79 6.05 -8.17
C TYR A 89 -2.73 7.16 -8.07
N ARG A 90 -2.65 7.86 -6.95
CA ARG A 90 -1.68 8.94 -6.76
C ARG A 90 -0.37 8.48 -6.13
N MET A 91 -0.42 7.46 -5.28
CA MET A 91 0.70 7.02 -4.46
C MET A 91 1.43 5.80 -5.04
N LYS A 92 0.74 4.90 -5.77
CA LYS A 92 1.32 3.66 -6.30
C LYS A 92 1.81 3.83 -7.74
N LYS A 93 3.06 3.38 -7.99
CA LYS A 93 3.69 3.17 -9.33
C LYS A 93 3.64 4.36 -10.31
N GLN A 94 4.66 5.22 -10.24
CA GLN A 94 5.10 6.11 -11.34
C GLN A 94 6.62 6.40 -11.24
N GLY A 95 7.43 5.47 -10.73
CA GLY A 95 8.85 5.73 -10.42
C GLY A 95 9.10 6.77 -9.32
N LYS A 96 8.04 7.27 -8.67
CA LYS A 96 8.12 8.25 -7.58
C LYS A 96 8.37 7.54 -6.26
N SER A 97 9.43 7.94 -5.59
CA SER A 97 9.70 7.59 -4.18
C SER A 97 9.36 8.79 -3.32
N TRP A 98 8.60 8.58 -2.26
CA TRP A 98 8.18 9.64 -1.35
C TRP A 98 9.01 9.57 -0.07
N THR A 99 9.49 10.73 0.40
CA THR A 99 9.94 10.84 1.79
C THR A 99 8.73 10.69 2.73
N LYS A 100 8.94 10.35 4.00
CA LYS A 100 7.82 10.25 4.98
C LYS A 100 7.00 11.55 5.05
N GLN A 101 7.67 12.70 4.96
CA GLN A 101 7.01 14.00 4.93
C GLN A 101 6.22 14.22 3.63
N GLY A 102 6.83 13.93 2.47
CA GLY A 102 6.14 14.05 1.19
C GLY A 102 4.92 13.13 1.06
N ALA A 103 4.99 11.92 1.61
CA ALA A 103 3.87 11.00 1.66
C ALA A 103 2.72 11.54 2.53
N LYS A 104 3.02 12.07 3.72
CA LYS A 104 2.02 12.71 4.60
C LYS A 104 1.35 13.91 3.92
N ALA A 105 2.14 14.78 3.28
CA ALA A 105 1.61 15.94 2.56
C ALA A 105 0.70 15.51 1.39
N MET A 106 1.10 14.47 0.65
CA MET A 106 0.28 13.96 -0.45
C MET A 106 -1.03 13.31 0.05
N ILE A 107 -1.00 12.61 1.18
CA ILE A 107 -2.21 12.08 1.82
C ILE A 107 -3.16 13.22 2.19
N GLY A 108 -2.68 14.28 2.84
CA GLY A 108 -3.50 15.44 3.21
C GLY A 108 -4.12 16.15 2.00
N LEU A 109 -3.38 16.29 0.90
CA LEU A 109 -3.91 16.84 -0.35
C LEU A 109 -5.00 15.96 -0.99
N ILE A 110 -4.86 14.63 -0.91
CA ILE A 110 -5.88 13.69 -1.41
C ILE A 110 -7.13 13.79 -0.53
N GLU A 111 -6.97 13.81 0.79
CA GLU A 111 -8.05 13.97 1.76
C GLU A 111 -8.82 15.29 1.56
N ALA A 112 -8.12 16.42 1.52
CA ALA A 112 -8.73 17.72 1.28
C ALA A 112 -9.47 17.76 -0.08
N ARG A 113 -8.94 17.09 -1.10
CA ARG A 113 -9.62 16.97 -2.40
C ARG A 113 -10.90 16.13 -2.30
N MET A 114 -10.84 15.01 -1.60
CA MET A 114 -11.98 14.10 -1.43
C MET A 114 -13.10 14.75 -0.63
N ASN A 115 -12.76 15.57 0.37
CA ASN A 115 -13.71 16.30 1.20
C ASN A 115 -14.20 17.61 0.55
N GLY A 116 -13.67 18.00 -0.61
CA GLY A 116 -14.02 19.26 -1.27
C GLY A 116 -13.38 20.51 -0.65
N GLU A 117 -12.48 20.33 0.32
CA GLU A 117 -11.85 21.38 1.14
C GLU A 117 -10.50 21.86 0.58
N LEU A 118 -10.04 21.30 -0.55
CA LEU A 118 -8.72 21.60 -1.11
C LEU A 118 -8.52 23.09 -1.39
N GLN A 119 -9.50 23.74 -2.00
CA GLN A 119 -9.41 25.17 -2.32
C GLN A 119 -9.36 26.02 -1.05
N ALA A 120 -10.21 25.72 -0.06
CA ALA A 120 -10.19 26.41 1.22
C ALA A 120 -8.85 26.26 1.94
N SER A 121 -8.34 25.03 2.02
CA SER A 121 -7.04 24.73 2.65
C SER A 121 -5.87 25.44 1.95
N LEU A 122 -5.85 25.47 0.62
CA LEU A 122 -4.82 26.17 -0.14
C LEU A 122 -4.90 27.67 0.06
N ASN A 123 -6.10 28.26 0.05
CA ASN A 123 -6.29 29.68 0.28
C ASN A 123 -5.85 30.09 1.68
N THR A 124 -6.18 29.32 2.72
CA THR A 124 -5.71 29.59 4.09
C THR A 124 -4.19 29.54 4.20
N ILE A 125 -3.53 28.57 3.56
CA ILE A 125 -2.06 28.50 3.54
C ILE A 125 -1.46 29.70 2.79
N LEU A 126 -2.04 30.07 1.65
CA LEU A 126 -1.59 31.23 0.89
C LEU A 126 -1.74 32.52 1.69
N GLU A 127 -2.86 32.70 2.39
CA GLU A 127 -3.10 33.84 3.28
C GLU A 127 -2.11 33.87 4.44
N GLN A 128 -1.77 32.73 5.05
CA GLN A 128 -0.74 32.66 6.08
C GLN A 128 0.65 33.04 5.55
N LEU A 129 0.96 32.69 4.30
CA LEU A 129 2.22 33.04 3.65
C LEU A 129 2.28 34.51 3.21
N THR A 130 1.16 35.15 2.89
CA THR A 130 1.11 36.57 2.52
C THR A 130 1.17 37.49 3.75
N VAL A 131 0.83 36.99 4.93
CA VAL A 131 0.95 37.71 6.22
C VAL A 131 2.37 37.65 6.78
N LEU A 132 3.23 36.74 6.31
CA LEU A 132 4.65 36.78 6.62
C LEU A 132 5.26 38.05 6.00
N PRO A 133 6.10 38.81 6.73
CA PRO A 133 6.72 40.00 6.17
C PRO A 133 7.49 39.56 4.93
N ARG A 134 7.14 40.15 3.78
CA ARG A 134 7.82 39.96 2.49
C ARG A 134 9.31 40.08 2.78
N VAL A 135 10.02 38.95 2.79
CA VAL A 135 11.46 38.93 3.05
C VAL A 135 12.08 39.71 1.89
N ALA A 136 12.44 40.96 2.15
CA ALA A 136 13.25 41.78 1.28
C ALA A 136 14.68 41.24 1.31
N GLN A 137 14.88 40.04 0.78
CA GLN A 137 16.21 39.50 0.49
C GLN A 137 16.26 39.18 -0.99
N THR A 138 16.37 40.24 -1.78
CA THR A 138 16.94 40.18 -3.13
C THR A 138 18.42 39.75 -3.12
N SER A 139 19.03 39.50 -1.95
CA SER A 139 20.40 39.03 -1.81
C SER A 139 20.59 37.52 -1.94
N LEU A 140 19.52 36.70 -2.01
CA LEU A 140 19.62 35.25 -2.21
C LEU A 140 19.46 34.78 -3.65
N LEU A 141 19.26 35.69 -4.61
CA LEU A 141 19.44 35.39 -6.02
C LEU A 141 20.91 35.57 -6.40
N GLN A 142 21.81 34.90 -5.68
CA GLN A 142 23.12 34.65 -6.26
C GLN A 142 22.85 33.75 -7.46
N GLU A 143 23.01 34.29 -8.66
CA GLU A 143 22.86 33.55 -9.90
C GLU A 143 23.72 32.29 -9.83
N MET A 144 23.10 31.17 -9.50
CA MET A 144 23.70 29.86 -9.55
C MET A 144 24.02 29.63 -11.03
N HIS A 145 25.27 29.94 -11.43
CA HIS A 145 25.81 29.56 -12.72
C HIS A 145 25.97 28.04 -12.73
N ILE A 146 24.84 27.34 -12.94
CA ILE A 146 24.84 25.90 -13.13
C ILE A 146 25.44 25.67 -14.51
N ARG A 147 26.71 25.27 -14.55
CA ARG A 147 27.32 24.76 -15.79
C ARG A 147 26.55 23.52 -16.18
N THR A 148 25.68 23.63 -17.19
CA THR A 148 24.78 22.57 -17.66
C THR A 148 25.53 21.25 -17.91
N GLY A 149 26.80 21.34 -18.35
CA GLY A 149 27.67 20.18 -18.55
C GLY A 149 28.02 19.40 -17.29
N GLU A 150 28.07 20.01 -16.10
CA GLU A 150 28.32 19.29 -14.83
C GLU A 150 27.06 18.62 -14.29
N PHE A 151 25.89 19.25 -14.47
CA PHE A 151 24.60 18.69 -14.04
C PHE A 151 24.17 17.49 -14.88
N LEU A 152 24.59 17.45 -16.14
CA LEU A 152 24.34 16.34 -17.07
C LEU A 152 25.42 15.26 -17.02
N ARG A 153 26.49 15.41 -16.24
CA ARG A 153 27.47 14.34 -16.05
C ARG A 153 26.79 13.17 -15.36
N LYS A 154 26.66 12.07 -16.10
CA LYS A 154 26.22 10.79 -15.56
C LYS A 154 27.18 10.41 -14.44
N ALA A 155 26.70 10.37 -13.20
CA ALA A 155 27.51 9.95 -12.07
C ALA A 155 28.10 8.55 -12.35
N PRO A 156 29.39 8.30 -12.04
CA PRO A 156 29.98 7.01 -12.27
C PRO A 156 29.18 5.93 -11.54
N THR A 157 28.82 4.87 -12.26
CA THR A 157 28.00 3.77 -11.75
C THR A 157 28.71 3.13 -10.56
N LYS A 158 28.09 3.20 -9.37
CA LYS A 158 28.62 2.54 -8.18
C LYS A 158 28.58 1.02 -8.42
N PRO A 159 29.70 0.28 -8.24
CA PRO A 159 29.68 -1.16 -8.36
C PRO A 159 28.79 -1.77 -7.26
N SER A 160 28.04 -2.81 -7.60
CA SER A 160 27.22 -3.55 -6.64
C SER A 160 28.09 -4.32 -5.66
N ILE A 161 27.77 -4.25 -4.37
CA ILE A 161 28.46 -5.01 -3.33
C ILE A 161 28.12 -6.49 -3.53
N GLY A 162 29.12 -7.30 -3.93
CA GLY A 162 28.99 -8.74 -4.16
C GLY A 162 29.20 -9.22 -5.60
N ALA A 163 29.46 -8.32 -6.56
CA ALA A 163 29.84 -8.72 -7.91
C ALA A 163 31.31 -9.16 -7.96
N VAL A 164 31.57 -10.43 -8.29
CA VAL A 164 32.93 -10.92 -8.57
C VAL A 164 33.35 -10.39 -9.93
N GLN A 165 34.35 -9.50 -9.96
CA GLN A 165 34.92 -9.00 -11.21
C GLN A 165 35.86 -10.05 -11.79
N GLY A 166 35.44 -10.68 -12.89
CA GLY A 166 36.25 -11.59 -13.69
C GLY A 166 36.55 -10.99 -15.06
N ILE A 167 37.74 -11.24 -15.57
CA ILE A 167 38.14 -10.87 -16.93
C ILE A 167 38.34 -12.17 -17.71
N ILE A 168 37.77 -12.26 -18.91
CA ILE A 168 38.07 -13.36 -19.84
C ILE A 168 39.33 -12.95 -20.62
N PRO A 169 40.49 -13.59 -20.43
CA PRO A 169 41.68 -13.27 -21.20
C PRO A 169 41.48 -13.70 -22.66
N ILE A 170 41.69 -12.78 -23.58
CA ILE A 170 41.58 -13.07 -25.01
C ILE A 170 42.96 -13.51 -25.52
N ASN A 171 43.15 -14.82 -25.69
CA ASN A 171 44.36 -15.38 -26.28
C ASN A 171 44.23 -15.56 -27.81
N THR A 172 43.30 -14.86 -28.46
CA THR A 172 42.95 -15.04 -29.87
C THR A 172 42.73 -13.71 -30.59
N ALA A 173 42.97 -13.65 -31.90
CA ALA A 173 42.76 -12.44 -32.68
C ALA A 173 41.32 -11.88 -32.59
N THR A 174 41.18 -10.55 -32.51
CA THR A 174 39.91 -9.81 -32.34
C THR A 174 38.90 -10.04 -33.46
N SER A 175 39.35 -10.51 -34.63
CA SER A 175 38.49 -10.86 -35.76
C SER A 175 37.72 -12.17 -35.58
N ARG A 176 38.10 -13.01 -34.60
CA ARG A 176 37.42 -14.29 -34.31
C ARG A 176 36.19 -14.10 -33.42
N PRO A 177 35.24 -15.07 -33.41
CA PRO A 177 33.97 -14.94 -32.71
C PRO A 177 34.11 -14.56 -31.22
N MET A 178 35.08 -15.15 -30.51
CA MET A 178 35.35 -14.81 -29.11
C MET A 178 35.87 -13.37 -28.92
N GLY A 179 36.68 -12.87 -29.86
CA GLY A 179 37.19 -11.49 -29.83
C GLY A 179 36.10 -10.46 -30.14
N GLN A 180 35.20 -10.77 -31.08
CA GLN A 180 34.06 -9.93 -31.40
C GLN A 180 33.06 -9.85 -30.24
N LEU A 181 32.81 -10.98 -29.56
CA LEU A 181 31.93 -11.04 -28.40
C LEU A 181 32.49 -10.23 -27.23
N PHE A 182 33.79 -10.28 -26.97
CA PHE A 182 34.43 -9.44 -25.96
C PHE A 182 34.30 -7.94 -26.28
N LYS A 183 34.48 -7.56 -27.55
CA LYS A 183 34.32 -6.17 -28.00
C LYS A 183 32.90 -5.64 -27.75
N ALA A 184 31.89 -6.49 -27.90
CA ALA A 184 30.50 -6.15 -27.62
C ALA A 184 30.18 -6.01 -26.11
N LEU A 185 30.97 -6.63 -25.23
CA LEU A 185 30.77 -6.59 -23.78
C LEU A 185 31.50 -5.42 -23.08
N THR A 186 32.44 -4.78 -23.77
CA THR A 186 33.32 -3.73 -23.22
C THR A 186 33.02 -2.31 -23.71
N HIS A 187 32.07 -2.15 -24.64
CA HIS A 187 31.53 -0.88 -25.13
C HIS A 187 30.11 -0.65 -24.61
#